data_AF-A0A7V1LJW5-F1
#
_entry.id   AF-A0A7V1LJW5-F1
#
_cell.length_a   1.000
_cell.length_b   1.000
_cell.length_c   1.000
_cell.angle_alpha   90.00
_cell.angle_beta   90.00
_cell.angle_gamma   90.00
#
_symmetry.space_group_name_H-M   'P 1'
#
loop_
_entity.id
_entity.type
_entity.pdbx_description
1 polymer ?
#
loop_
_entity_poly.entity_id
_entity_poly.type
_entity_poly.pdbx_seq_one_letter_code
_entity_poly.pdbx_strand_id
1 'polypeptide(L)'
;MGGINRKARTMNRKYRFILIVFLTGVVALQAQTTLAVSRFENLSGKMKYDSWERTFAGLMRVHLGSNEEVLILERSRMEPLLKEQALSLSGLVDSARSIGHLLGADFIVTGSMEWENGRLIVTADMIRVKTGQLITEQVSAYNSAHVEKMAALLAHNLLYRLGLEKNYMARERVLSNDVWYWGGAFVLSSAAALYFDRRYKEQYSLYRETGSLADFDNYYGNANSSRNWSYILGGAALVSLGGALVRWFRADRENVIRAAGGGRTETLFYMVPNETFYVGFSIHF
;
A
#
# COMPACT_ATOMS: atom_id res chain seq x y z
N MET A 1 83.53 10.20 -3.30
CA MET A 1 82.37 9.33 -3.00
C MET A 1 81.10 10.08 -3.38
N GLY A 2 80.58 9.87 -4.59
CA GLY A 2 79.41 10.60 -5.08
C GLY A 2 78.50 9.67 -5.86
N GLY A 3 77.44 9.20 -5.20
CA GLY A 3 76.49 8.29 -5.78
C GLY A 3 75.17 8.34 -5.02
N ILE A 4 74.32 9.33 -5.34
CA ILE A 4 72.90 9.27 -5.01
C ILE A 4 72.11 9.46 -6.31
N ASN A 5 71.71 8.29 -6.82
CA ASN A 5 70.68 7.96 -7.79
C ASN A 5 69.60 9.03 -8.01
N ARG A 6 69.66 9.76 -9.13
CA ARG A 6 68.51 10.52 -9.69
C ARG A 6 67.93 9.75 -10.88
N LYS A 7 67.09 8.75 -10.60
CA LYS A 7 66.14 8.19 -11.58
C LYS A 7 64.73 8.68 -11.25
N ALA A 8 64.52 9.99 -11.34
CA ALA A 8 63.18 10.56 -11.40
C ALA A 8 62.62 10.27 -12.80
N ARG A 9 62.02 9.08 -12.92
CA ARG A 9 61.37 8.54 -14.11
C ARG A 9 60.29 9.53 -14.55
N THR A 10 60.51 10.18 -15.69
CA THR A 10 59.59 11.14 -16.32
C THR A 10 58.30 10.42 -16.70
N MET A 11 57.30 10.50 -15.82
CA MET A 11 55.99 9.92 -16.05
C MET A 11 55.30 10.65 -17.22
N ASN A 12 55.00 9.89 -18.28
CA ASN A 12 54.49 10.37 -19.55
C ASN A 12 53.26 11.29 -19.38
N ARG A 13 53.24 12.45 -20.05
CA ARG A 13 52.20 13.49 -19.94
C ARG A 13 50.77 12.96 -20.18
N LYS A 14 50.63 11.86 -20.92
CA LYS A 14 49.36 11.13 -21.16
C LYS A 14 48.80 10.45 -19.90
N TYR A 15 49.66 9.92 -19.02
CA TYR A 15 49.22 9.27 -17.77
C TYR A 15 48.92 10.29 -16.66
N ARG A 16 49.49 11.51 -16.70
CA ARG A 16 49.12 12.60 -15.78
C ARG A 16 47.67 13.06 -15.98
N PHE A 17 47.16 13.05 -17.22
CA PHE A 17 45.75 13.36 -17.50
C PHE A 17 44.80 12.27 -17.02
N ILE A 18 45.17 10.99 -17.21
CA ILE A 18 44.36 9.86 -16.74
C ILE A 18 44.29 9.83 -15.20
N LEU A 19 45.37 10.21 -14.51
CA LEU A 19 45.38 10.28 -13.04
C LEU A 19 44.50 11.42 -12.47
N ILE A 20 44.38 12.55 -13.18
CA ILE A 20 43.56 13.70 -12.73
C ILE A 20 42.07 13.47 -13.01
N VAL A 21 41.72 12.78 -14.11
CA VAL A 21 40.33 12.39 -14.39
C VAL A 21 39.84 11.33 -13.40
N PHE A 22 40.72 10.44 -12.91
CA PHE A 22 40.37 9.48 -11.85
C PHE A 22 40.24 10.13 -10.46
N LEU A 23 40.94 11.25 -10.22
CA LEU A 23 40.88 11.99 -8.94
C LEU A 23 39.72 12.99 -8.86
N THR A 24 39.05 13.27 -9.98
CA THR A 24 37.86 14.14 -10.08
C THR A 24 36.56 13.33 -10.18
N GLY A 25 36.60 12.05 -9.78
CA GLY A 25 35.40 11.32 -9.40
C GLY A 25 34.83 11.98 -8.14
N VAL A 26 34.03 13.03 -8.32
CA VAL A 26 33.19 13.60 -7.28
C VAL A 26 32.24 12.48 -6.86
N VAL A 27 32.57 11.79 -5.78
CA VAL A 27 31.59 11.02 -5.03
C VAL A 27 30.61 12.07 -4.52
N ALA A 28 29.47 12.21 -5.20
CA ALA A 28 28.36 12.98 -4.68
C ALA A 28 27.95 12.27 -3.39
N LEU A 29 28.34 12.85 -2.25
CA LEU A 29 27.87 12.44 -0.94
C LEU A 29 26.37 12.79 -0.94
N GLN A 30 25.51 11.85 -1.36
CA GLN A 30 24.08 12.07 -1.25
C GLN A 30 23.75 12.12 0.24
N ALA A 31 23.31 13.30 0.69
CA ALA A 31 22.91 13.51 2.07
C ALA A 31 21.64 12.71 2.31
N GLN A 32 21.74 11.64 3.10
CA GLN A 32 20.60 10.81 3.45
C GLN A 32 19.62 11.61 4.33
N THR A 33 18.34 11.61 3.99
CA THR A 33 17.31 12.29 4.76
C THR A 33 16.96 11.46 5.99
N THR A 34 17.11 12.03 7.18
CA THR A 34 16.82 11.32 8.43
C THR A 34 15.35 11.52 8.86
N LEU A 35 14.65 10.42 9.08
CA LEU A 35 13.21 10.39 9.35
C LEU A 35 12.92 9.61 10.63
N ALA A 36 12.17 10.22 11.55
CA ALA A 36 11.65 9.54 12.74
C ALA A 36 10.16 9.27 12.56
N VAL A 37 9.73 8.02 12.70
CA VAL A 37 8.30 7.67 12.66
C VAL A 37 7.78 7.53 14.08
N SER A 38 6.78 8.32 14.41
CA SER A 38 6.04 8.32 15.68
C SER A 38 4.89 7.31 15.67
N ARG A 39 4.06 7.34 16.71
CA ARG A 39 2.80 6.58 16.77
C ARG A 39 1.74 7.24 15.87
N PHE A 40 0.85 6.41 15.33
CA PHE A 40 -0.40 6.88 14.71
C PHE A 40 -1.52 6.74 15.73
N GLU A 41 -2.27 7.80 16.01
CA GLU A 41 -3.32 7.80 17.03
C GLU A 41 -4.62 7.19 16.49
N ASN A 42 -5.28 6.36 17.30
CA ASN A 42 -6.61 5.85 16.96
C ASN A 42 -7.69 6.84 17.43
N LEU A 43 -8.21 7.65 16.51
CA LEU A 43 -9.30 8.60 16.76
C LEU A 43 -10.69 7.99 16.50
N SER A 44 -10.76 6.70 16.14
CA SER A 44 -12.04 6.05 15.83
C SER A 44 -12.92 5.73 17.04
N GLY A 45 -12.38 5.85 18.26
CA GLY A 45 -13.06 5.45 19.51
C GLY A 45 -13.32 3.94 19.65
N LYS A 46 -12.78 3.11 18.75
CA LYS A 46 -12.99 1.65 18.75
C LYS A 46 -11.71 0.93 19.17
N MET A 47 -11.76 0.26 20.31
CA MET A 47 -10.63 -0.51 20.87
C MET A 47 -10.05 -1.56 19.92
N LYS A 48 -10.87 -2.09 19.01
CA LYS A 48 -10.44 -3.04 17.97
C LYS A 48 -9.25 -2.53 17.15
N TYR A 49 -9.12 -1.21 16.98
CA TYR A 49 -8.08 -0.58 16.16
C TYR A 49 -6.90 -0.02 16.98
N ASP A 50 -6.89 -0.13 18.31
CA ASP A 50 -5.79 0.37 19.15
C ASP A 50 -4.47 -0.35 18.83
N SER A 51 -4.55 -1.65 18.49
CA SER A 51 -3.38 -2.42 18.05
C SER A 51 -2.73 -1.83 16.79
N TRP A 52 -3.48 -1.10 15.98
CA TRP A 52 -2.99 -0.55 14.72
C TRP A 52 -2.13 0.69 14.92
N GLU A 53 -2.22 1.38 16.06
CA GLU A 53 -1.41 2.55 16.34
C GLU A 53 0.09 2.26 16.20
N ARG A 54 0.50 1.08 16.67
CA ARG A 54 1.89 0.59 16.58
C ARG A 54 2.15 -0.11 15.26
N THR A 55 1.23 -0.94 14.79
CA THR A 55 1.39 -1.69 13.53
C THR A 55 1.53 -0.74 12.34
N PHE A 56 0.68 0.29 12.26
CA PHE A 56 0.74 1.29 11.18
C PHE A 56 2.07 2.04 11.18
N ALA A 57 2.52 2.48 12.35
CA ALA A 57 3.85 3.09 12.49
C ALA A 57 4.97 2.13 12.06
N GLY A 58 4.85 0.83 12.36
CA GLY A 58 5.78 -0.21 11.89
C GLY A 58 5.82 -0.31 10.37
N LEU A 59 4.66 -0.38 9.73
CA LEU A 59 4.53 -0.43 8.27
C LEU A 59 5.09 0.82 7.61
N MET A 60 4.81 2.02 8.16
CA MET A 60 5.38 3.27 7.67
C MET A 60 6.91 3.27 7.71
N ARG A 61 7.54 2.71 8.77
CA ARG A 61 9.01 2.57 8.82
C ARG A 61 9.54 1.66 7.72
N VAL A 62 8.87 0.53 7.48
CA VAL A 62 9.25 -0.41 6.42
C VAL A 62 9.16 0.25 5.05
N HIS A 63 8.04 0.92 4.74
CA HIS A 63 7.85 1.53 3.42
C HIS A 63 8.70 2.79 3.22
N LEU A 64 8.82 3.68 4.21
CA LEU A 64 9.70 4.86 4.09
C LEU A 64 11.17 4.46 3.99
N GLY A 65 11.59 3.46 4.75
CA GLY A 65 12.96 2.93 4.74
C GLY A 65 13.29 2.05 3.53
N SER A 66 12.35 1.83 2.62
CA SER A 66 12.61 1.13 1.36
C SER A 66 13.37 1.99 0.35
N ASN A 67 13.38 3.31 0.53
CA ASN A 67 14.15 4.25 -0.28
C ASN A 67 15.57 4.41 0.32
N GLU A 68 16.60 4.20 -0.51
CA GLU A 68 18.01 4.24 -0.06
C GLU A 68 18.45 5.63 0.43
N GLU A 69 17.79 6.69 -0.01
CA GLU A 69 18.05 8.07 0.40
C GLU A 69 17.42 8.42 1.76
N VAL A 70 16.73 7.47 2.42
CA VAL A 70 16.09 7.65 3.73
C VAL A 70 16.75 6.82 4.82
N LEU A 71 17.09 7.48 5.93
CA LEU A 71 17.51 6.81 7.16
C LEU A 71 16.39 6.88 8.21
N ILE A 72 15.84 5.73 8.58
CA ILE A 72 14.79 5.64 9.61
C ILE A 72 15.42 5.56 11.01
N LEU A 73 15.01 6.49 11.89
CA LEU A 73 15.38 6.50 13.30
C LEU A 73 14.27 5.87 14.15
N GLU A 74 14.64 4.88 14.96
CA GLU A 74 13.70 4.11 15.78
C GLU A 74 13.51 4.73 17.18
N ARG A 75 12.41 5.47 17.38
CA ARG A 75 12.11 6.12 18.67
C ARG A 75 11.80 5.14 19.80
N SER A 76 11.16 4.00 19.52
CA SER A 76 10.67 3.06 20.54
C SER A 76 11.77 2.46 21.42
N ARG A 77 13.00 2.37 20.92
CA ARG A 77 14.16 1.87 21.68
C ARG A 77 14.89 2.97 22.45
N MET A 78 14.70 4.22 22.05
CA MET A 78 15.38 5.38 22.63
C MET A 78 14.47 6.21 23.55
N GLU A 79 13.15 6.02 23.48
CA GLU A 79 12.16 6.69 24.34
C GLU A 79 12.42 6.52 25.85
N PRO A 80 12.77 5.33 26.37
CA PRO A 80 13.10 5.18 27.80
C PRO A 80 14.34 5.98 28.17
N LEU A 81 15.40 5.93 27.33
CA LEU A 81 16.66 6.64 27.52
C LEU A 81 16.50 8.16 27.45
N LEU A 82 15.64 8.63 26.53
CA LEU A 82 15.31 10.04 26.36
C LEU A 82 14.38 10.55 27.47
N LYS A 83 13.45 9.73 27.98
CA LYS A 83 12.65 10.06 29.17
C LYS A 83 13.54 10.18 30.40
N GLU A 84 14.52 9.29 30.59
CA GLU A 84 15.49 9.39 31.68
C GLU A 84 16.36 10.66 31.57
N GLN A 85 16.86 10.99 30.38
CA GLN A 85 17.61 12.24 30.15
C GLN A 85 16.74 13.51 30.28
N ALA A 86 15.48 13.48 29.82
CA ALA A 86 14.54 14.60 29.91
C ALA A 86 14.04 14.82 31.36
N LEU A 87 13.84 13.75 32.15
CA LEU A 87 13.57 13.86 33.59
C LEU A 87 14.77 14.48 34.33
N SER A 88 16.00 14.22 33.89
CA SER A 88 17.21 14.82 34.46
C SER A 88 17.39 16.30 34.10
N LEU A 89 16.62 16.86 33.14
CA LEU A 89 16.67 18.25 32.67
C LEU A 89 15.35 19.03 32.91
N SER A 90 14.53 18.54 33.84
CA SER A 90 13.28 19.12 34.38
C SER A 90 12.60 20.27 33.61
N GLY A 91 11.48 19.95 32.95
CA GLY A 91 10.28 20.81 33.01
C GLY A 91 9.67 21.35 31.72
N LEU A 92 10.14 21.01 30.52
CA LEU A 92 9.72 21.70 29.27
C LEU A 92 9.57 20.79 28.03
N VAL A 93 9.12 19.54 28.19
CA VAL A 93 9.08 18.57 27.08
C VAL A 93 7.65 18.10 26.77
N ASP A 94 6.86 19.02 26.22
CA ASP A 94 5.63 18.70 25.48
C ASP A 94 5.87 19.00 24.00
N SER A 95 6.26 17.97 23.22
CA SER A 95 5.92 17.82 21.79
C SER A 95 6.87 16.84 21.08
N ALA A 96 6.33 16.16 20.06
CA ALA A 96 7.11 15.31 19.15
C ALA A 96 8.36 16.02 18.60
N ARG A 97 8.32 17.35 18.43
CA ARG A 97 9.42 18.19 17.94
C ARG A 97 10.65 18.14 18.85
N SER A 98 10.48 18.24 20.16
CA SER A 98 11.58 18.25 21.12
C SER A 98 12.34 16.93 21.09
N ILE A 99 11.65 15.78 21.04
CA ILE A 99 12.33 14.48 20.94
C ILE A 99 12.84 14.18 19.51
N GLY A 100 12.39 14.88 18.47
CA GLY A 100 12.99 14.76 17.13
C GLY A 100 14.31 15.51 17.03
N HIS A 101 14.39 16.69 17.66
CA HIS A 101 15.64 17.44 17.76
C HIS A 101 16.71 16.66 18.52
N LEU A 102 16.33 15.97 19.61
CA LEU A 102 17.23 15.12 20.41
C LEU A 102 17.72 13.88 19.66
N LEU A 103 16.94 13.37 18.70
CA LEU A 103 17.30 12.20 17.89
C LEU A 103 18.09 12.56 16.62
N GLY A 104 18.25 13.85 16.32
CA GLY A 104 18.93 14.30 15.09
C GLY A 104 18.13 14.02 13.80
N ALA A 105 16.80 13.88 13.89
CA ALA A 105 15.96 13.69 12.72
C ALA A 105 15.73 15.01 11.96
N ASP A 106 15.78 14.97 10.63
CA ASP A 106 15.40 16.10 9.77
C ASP A 106 13.87 16.26 9.75
N PHE A 107 13.15 15.14 9.78
CA PHE A 107 11.70 15.08 9.74
C PHE A 107 11.12 14.09 10.76
N ILE A 108 9.92 14.38 11.23
CA ILE A 108 9.12 13.48 12.05
C ILE A 108 7.83 13.17 11.29
N VAL A 109 7.50 11.90 11.14
CA VAL A 109 6.21 11.45 10.62
C VAL A 109 5.35 11.00 11.79
N THR A 110 4.17 11.58 11.91
CA THR A 110 3.12 11.22 12.88
C THR A 110 1.79 11.12 12.15
N GLY A 111 0.71 10.76 12.83
CA GLY A 111 -0.58 10.75 12.16
C GLY A 111 -1.71 10.22 13.02
N SER A 112 -2.86 10.03 12.38
CA SER A 112 -4.07 9.54 13.02
C SER A 112 -4.87 8.64 12.08
N MET A 113 -5.73 7.82 12.68
CA MET A 113 -6.65 6.93 11.99
C MET A 113 -8.06 7.15 12.52
N GLU A 114 -9.01 7.38 11.63
CA GLU A 114 -10.41 7.62 11.98
C GLU A 114 -11.37 6.91 11.03
N TRP A 115 -12.62 6.76 11.46
CA TRP A 115 -13.68 6.22 10.61
C TRP A 115 -14.68 7.31 10.30
N GLU A 116 -14.81 7.66 9.03
CA GLU A 116 -15.74 8.67 8.56
C GLU A 116 -16.54 8.13 7.38
N ASN A 117 -17.87 8.28 7.41
CA ASN A 117 -18.76 7.89 6.30
C ASN A 117 -18.53 6.45 5.79
N GLY A 118 -18.23 5.51 6.70
CA GLY A 118 -17.97 4.10 6.37
C GLY A 118 -16.59 3.82 5.75
N ARG A 119 -15.68 4.81 5.73
CA ARG A 119 -14.30 4.66 5.27
C ARG A 119 -13.34 4.80 6.44
N LEU A 120 -12.30 3.98 6.44
CA LEU A 120 -11.12 4.21 7.24
C LEU A 120 -10.29 5.28 6.54
N ILE A 121 -10.04 6.37 7.27
CA ILE A 121 -9.21 7.48 6.85
C ILE A 121 -7.95 7.43 7.69
N VAL A 122 -6.79 7.53 7.03
CA VAL A 122 -5.50 7.62 7.69
C VAL A 122 -4.80 8.87 7.20
N THR A 123 -4.45 9.73 8.15
CA THR A 123 -3.74 10.99 7.92
C THR A 123 -2.32 10.84 8.43
N ALA A 124 -1.34 11.22 7.61
CA ALA A 124 0.07 11.25 7.96
C ALA A 124 0.60 12.69 7.85
N ASP A 125 1.17 13.14 8.95
CA ASP A 125 1.74 14.47 9.14
C ASP A 125 3.26 14.36 9.23
N MET A 126 3.95 14.91 8.24
CA MET A 126 5.40 15.02 8.20
C MET A 126 5.83 16.44 8.59
N ILE A 127 6.56 16.55 9.69
CA ILE A 127 7.00 17.81 10.28
C ILE A 127 8.51 17.95 10.09
N ARG A 128 8.97 19.01 9.42
CA ARG A 128 10.39 19.36 9.35
C ARG A 128 10.85 19.90 10.71
N VAL A 129 11.80 19.24 11.37
CA VAL A 129 12.20 19.57 12.75
C VAL A 129 12.78 20.99 12.84
N LYS A 130 13.63 21.36 11.88
CA LYS A 130 14.32 22.67 11.86
C LYS A 130 13.35 23.85 11.75
N THR A 131 12.37 23.78 10.84
CA THR A 131 11.48 24.92 10.54
C THR A 131 10.10 24.80 11.16
N GLY A 132 9.64 23.59 11.49
CA GLY A 132 8.26 23.31 11.88
C GLY A 132 7.28 23.22 10.71
N GLN A 133 7.78 23.24 9.46
CA GLN A 133 6.93 23.09 8.29
C GLN A 133 6.23 21.73 8.32
N LEU A 134 4.91 21.75 8.14
CA LEU A 134 4.04 20.58 8.11
C LEU A 134 3.68 20.23 6.66
N ILE A 135 3.77 18.94 6.34
CA ILE A 135 3.29 18.33 5.09
C ILE A 135 2.30 17.23 5.50
N THR A 136 1.06 17.33 5.03
CA THR A 136 0.01 16.35 5.35
C THR A 136 -0.36 15.56 4.12
N GLU A 137 -0.43 14.24 4.26
CA GLU A 137 -0.96 13.32 3.25
C GLU A 137 -2.05 12.45 3.89
N GLN A 138 -3.05 12.08 3.09
CA GLN A 138 -4.21 11.34 3.60
C GLN A 138 -4.61 10.27 2.61
N VAL A 139 -4.97 9.09 3.11
CA VAL A 139 -5.52 7.99 2.35
C VAL A 139 -6.82 7.50 2.96
N SER A 140 -7.73 7.04 2.10
CA SER A 140 -9.01 6.46 2.53
C SER A 140 -9.27 5.11 1.85
N ALA A 141 -9.85 4.19 2.62
CA ALA A 141 -10.29 2.88 2.13
C ALA A 141 -11.60 2.46 2.80
N TYR A 142 -12.45 1.72 2.08
CA TYR A 142 -13.70 1.18 2.63
C TYR A 142 -13.47 -0.03 3.55
N ASN A 143 -12.30 -0.67 3.43
CA ASN A 143 -11.98 -1.87 4.18
C ASN A 143 -10.66 -1.72 4.94
N SER A 144 -10.74 -2.12 6.20
CA SER A 144 -9.66 -2.24 7.16
C SER A 144 -8.65 -3.37 6.79
N ALA A 145 -8.98 -4.24 5.84
CA ALA A 145 -8.10 -5.30 5.34
C ALA A 145 -6.92 -4.80 4.50
N HIS A 146 -6.88 -3.51 4.15
CA HIS A 146 -5.87 -2.94 3.26
C HIS A 146 -4.86 -2.01 3.95
N VAL A 147 -4.72 -2.12 5.27
CA VAL A 147 -3.83 -1.26 6.09
C VAL A 147 -2.40 -1.22 5.57
N GLU A 148 -1.82 -2.36 5.18
CA GLU A 148 -0.48 -2.42 4.59
C GLU A 148 -0.35 -1.54 3.35
N LYS A 149 -1.30 -1.67 2.41
CA LYS A 149 -1.30 -0.88 1.17
C LYS A 149 -1.58 0.61 1.43
N MET A 150 -2.39 0.93 2.44
CA MET A 150 -2.60 2.31 2.85
C MET A 150 -1.31 2.94 3.38
N ALA A 151 -0.55 2.20 4.19
CA ALA A 151 0.77 2.64 4.67
C ALA A 151 1.77 2.79 3.51
N ALA A 152 1.80 1.83 2.58
CA ALA A 152 2.64 1.90 1.38
C ALA A 152 2.35 3.14 0.55
N LEU A 153 1.06 3.40 0.26
CA LEU A 153 0.63 4.55 -0.53
C LEU A 153 0.96 5.88 0.16
N LEU A 154 0.74 5.98 1.47
CA LEU A 154 1.11 7.16 2.25
C LEU A 154 2.61 7.40 2.24
N ALA A 155 3.42 6.36 2.49
CA ALA A 155 4.87 6.47 2.47
C ALA A 155 5.38 6.91 1.10
N HIS A 156 4.86 6.32 0.01
CA HIS A 156 5.18 6.71 -1.36
C HIS A 156 4.90 8.20 -1.62
N ASN A 157 3.70 8.67 -1.25
CA ASN A 157 3.33 10.07 -1.46
C ASN A 157 4.14 11.04 -0.59
N LEU A 158 4.51 10.64 0.63
CA LEU A 158 5.43 11.41 1.47
C LEU A 158 6.85 11.48 0.88
N LEU A 159 7.36 10.39 0.33
CA LEU A 159 8.66 10.37 -0.39
C LEU A 159 8.63 11.26 -1.64
N TYR A 160 7.51 11.25 -2.38
CA TYR A 160 7.27 12.17 -3.48
C TYR A 160 7.35 13.64 -3.03
N ARG A 161 6.73 13.99 -1.89
CA ARG A 161 6.80 15.35 -1.33
C ARG A 161 8.22 15.75 -0.90
N LEU A 162 9.08 14.78 -0.57
CA LEU A 162 10.49 14.99 -0.31
C LEU A 162 11.34 15.09 -1.59
N GLY A 163 10.75 14.84 -2.76
CA GLY A 163 11.47 14.78 -4.04
C GLY A 163 12.27 13.49 -4.25
N LEU A 164 12.10 12.50 -3.38
CA LEU A 164 12.78 11.20 -3.43
C LEU A 164 12.07 10.20 -4.34
N GLU A 165 10.85 10.52 -4.76
CA GLU A 165 10.02 9.69 -5.62
C GLU A 165 9.54 10.51 -6.82
N LYS A 166 9.46 9.90 -8.00
CA LYS A 166 9.20 10.64 -9.25
C LYS A 166 7.73 11.02 -9.46
N ASN A 167 6.80 10.18 -8.99
CA ASN A 167 5.38 10.27 -9.31
C ASN A 167 4.52 10.21 -8.06
N TYR A 168 3.50 11.06 -7.99
CA TYR A 168 2.45 10.98 -6.98
C TYR A 168 1.44 9.87 -7.32
N MET A 169 1.03 9.09 -6.33
CA MET A 169 0.01 8.04 -6.51
C MET A 169 -1.34 8.49 -5.94
N ALA A 170 -2.27 8.84 -6.82
CA ALA A 170 -3.62 9.28 -6.43
C ALA A 170 -4.56 8.13 -6.05
N ARG A 171 -4.30 6.91 -6.56
CA ARG A 171 -5.13 5.73 -6.31
C ARG A 171 -4.32 4.45 -6.43
N GLU A 172 -4.62 3.49 -5.57
CA GLU A 172 -4.13 2.11 -5.69
C GLU A 172 -5.32 1.14 -5.75
N ARG A 173 -5.34 0.28 -6.77
CA ARG A 173 -6.38 -0.74 -6.93
C ARG A 173 -5.88 -2.05 -6.32
N VAL A 174 -6.61 -2.56 -5.33
CA VAL A 174 -6.38 -3.88 -4.74
C VAL A 174 -7.06 -4.92 -5.62
N LEU A 175 -6.27 -5.64 -6.42
CA LEU A 175 -6.77 -6.76 -7.20
C LEU A 175 -7.22 -7.89 -6.25
N SER A 176 -8.53 -8.16 -6.20
CA SER A 176 -9.08 -9.34 -5.53
C SER A 176 -9.19 -10.47 -6.54
N ASN A 177 -8.53 -11.60 -6.27
CA ASN A 177 -8.53 -12.77 -7.15
C ASN A 177 -9.91 -13.47 -7.25
N ASP A 178 -10.85 -13.10 -6.38
CA ASP A 178 -12.16 -13.74 -6.26
C ASP A 178 -13.00 -13.66 -7.54
N VAL A 179 -12.89 -12.57 -8.32
CA VAL A 179 -13.66 -12.40 -9.57
C VAL A 179 -13.28 -13.47 -10.59
N TRP A 180 -12.00 -13.85 -10.66
CA TRP A 180 -11.50 -14.85 -11.60
C TRP A 180 -11.94 -16.27 -11.23
N TYR A 181 -12.03 -16.61 -9.95
CA TYR A 181 -12.56 -17.91 -9.51
C TYR A 181 -14.02 -18.09 -9.92
N TRP A 182 -14.87 -17.08 -9.67
CA TRP A 182 -16.28 -17.11 -10.04
C TRP A 182 -16.49 -17.08 -11.56
N GLY A 183 -15.70 -16.28 -12.28
CA GLY A 183 -15.70 -16.25 -13.74
C GLY A 183 -15.27 -17.59 -14.36
N GLY A 184 -14.23 -18.22 -13.81
CA GLY A 184 -13.77 -19.54 -14.22
C GLY A 184 -14.82 -20.63 -13.99
N ALA A 185 -15.47 -20.63 -12.82
CA ALA A 185 -16.57 -21.54 -12.51
C ALA A 185 -17.74 -21.38 -13.50
N PHE A 186 -18.12 -20.14 -13.85
CA PHE A 186 -19.15 -19.88 -14.85
C PHE A 186 -18.81 -20.51 -16.22
N VAL A 187 -17.58 -20.30 -16.70
CA VAL A 187 -17.14 -20.83 -18.00
C VAL A 187 -17.14 -22.36 -17.99
N LEU A 188 -16.60 -22.99 -16.94
CA LEU A 188 -16.54 -24.44 -16.82
C LEU A 188 -17.93 -25.07 -16.73
N SER A 189 -18.80 -24.54 -15.87
CA SER A 189 -20.17 -25.04 -15.72
C SER A 189 -20.98 -24.84 -17.00
N SER A 190 -20.82 -23.72 -17.72
CA SER A 190 -21.48 -23.46 -19.00
C SER A 190 -21.02 -24.45 -20.07
N ALA A 191 -19.70 -24.68 -20.20
CA ALA A 191 -19.15 -25.64 -21.15
C ALA A 191 -19.63 -27.07 -20.86
N ALA A 192 -19.65 -27.46 -19.59
CA ALA A 192 -20.15 -28.77 -19.18
C ALA A 192 -21.67 -28.91 -19.44
N ALA A 193 -22.47 -27.87 -19.18
CA ALA A 193 -23.90 -27.87 -19.49
C ALA A 193 -24.17 -28.06 -20.99
N LEU A 194 -23.40 -27.40 -21.85
CA LEU A 194 -23.49 -27.55 -23.31
C LEU A 194 -23.04 -28.94 -23.77
N TYR A 195 -21.99 -29.50 -23.16
CA TYR A 195 -21.55 -30.87 -23.44
C TYR A 195 -22.66 -31.89 -23.14
N PHE A 196 -23.29 -31.78 -21.96
CA PHE A 196 -24.37 -32.68 -21.57
C PHE A 196 -25.66 -32.45 -22.37
N ASP A 197 -25.96 -31.22 -22.80
CA ASP A 197 -27.08 -30.94 -23.71
C ASP A 197 -26.87 -31.60 -25.10
N ARG A 198 -25.65 -31.52 -25.64
CA ARG A 198 -25.30 -32.22 -26.89
C ARG A 198 -25.43 -33.73 -26.73
N ARG A 199 -24.88 -34.29 -25.66
CA ARG A 199 -24.99 -35.72 -25.34
C ARG A 199 -26.44 -36.17 -25.18
N TYR A 200 -27.29 -35.35 -24.54
CA TYR A 200 -28.73 -35.62 -24.45
C TYR A 200 -29.36 -35.73 -25.85
N LYS A 201 -29.09 -34.78 -26.75
CA LYS A 201 -29.64 -34.79 -28.11
C LYS A 201 -29.21 -36.02 -28.91
N GLU A 202 -27.94 -36.43 -28.80
CA GLU A 202 -27.41 -37.65 -29.43
C GLU A 202 -28.07 -38.93 -28.90
N GLN A 203 -28.19 -39.07 -27.58
CA GLN A 203 -28.86 -40.24 -26.99
C GLN A 203 -30.36 -40.26 -27.30
N TYR A 204 -30.98 -39.08 -27.37
CA TYR A 204 -32.39 -38.95 -27.69
C TYR A 204 -32.70 -39.27 -29.16
N SER A 205 -31.78 -39.01 -30.10
CA SER A 205 -31.96 -39.45 -31.50
C SER A 205 -31.85 -40.97 -31.62
N LEU A 206 -30.85 -41.59 -30.98
CA LEU A 206 -30.69 -43.05 -30.95
C LEU A 206 -31.90 -43.76 -30.34
N TYR A 207 -32.46 -43.19 -29.27
CA TYR A 207 -33.72 -43.62 -28.68
C TYR A 207 -34.90 -43.63 -29.68
N ARG A 208 -35.00 -42.63 -30.56
CA ARG A 208 -36.10 -42.55 -31.55
C ARG A 208 -35.94 -43.52 -32.72
N GLU A 209 -34.71 -43.93 -33.00
CA GLU A 209 -34.36 -44.74 -34.18
C GLU A 209 -34.26 -46.23 -33.86
N THR A 210 -34.17 -46.64 -32.59
CA THR A 210 -34.02 -48.05 -32.21
C THR A 210 -35.32 -48.85 -32.32
N GLY A 211 -35.22 -50.07 -32.89
CA GLY A 211 -36.28 -51.08 -32.88
C GLY A 211 -36.09 -52.18 -31.81
N SER A 212 -35.02 -52.09 -31.01
CA SER A 212 -34.63 -53.08 -30.00
C SER A 212 -35.03 -52.61 -28.59
N LEU A 213 -35.76 -53.46 -27.86
CA LEU A 213 -36.23 -53.14 -26.50
C LEU A 213 -35.08 -53.02 -25.50
N ALA A 214 -34.00 -53.79 -25.66
CA ALA A 214 -32.85 -53.75 -24.76
C ALA A 214 -32.04 -52.44 -24.88
N ASP A 215 -32.00 -51.86 -26.08
CA ASP A 215 -31.30 -50.61 -26.35
C ASP A 215 -32.14 -49.38 -25.96
N PHE A 216 -33.47 -49.52 -25.99
CA PHE A 216 -34.42 -48.48 -25.60
C PHE A 216 -34.17 -47.97 -24.18
N ASP A 217 -34.10 -48.87 -23.19
CA ASP A 217 -33.92 -48.50 -21.77
C ASP A 217 -32.58 -47.79 -21.54
N ASN A 218 -31.52 -48.25 -22.21
CA ASN A 218 -30.19 -47.65 -22.12
C ASN A 218 -30.16 -46.23 -22.69
N TYR A 219 -30.65 -46.03 -23.92
CA TYR A 219 -30.65 -44.70 -24.55
C TYR A 219 -31.56 -43.73 -23.81
N TYR A 220 -32.73 -44.18 -23.36
CA TYR A 220 -33.64 -43.36 -22.56
C TYR A 220 -33.00 -42.94 -21.22
N GLY A 221 -32.40 -43.89 -20.49
CA GLY A 221 -31.73 -43.61 -19.22
C GLY A 221 -30.56 -42.62 -19.37
N ASN A 222 -29.72 -42.83 -20.39
CA ASN A 222 -28.60 -41.93 -20.68
C ASN A 222 -29.04 -40.54 -21.13
N ALA A 223 -30.09 -40.44 -21.96
CA ALA A 223 -30.67 -39.17 -22.37
C ALA A 223 -31.23 -38.40 -21.15
N ASN A 224 -32.00 -39.08 -20.30
CA ASN A 224 -32.59 -38.47 -19.11
C ASN A 224 -31.50 -37.98 -18.13
N SER A 225 -30.48 -38.81 -17.87
CA SER A 225 -29.33 -38.43 -17.03
C SER A 225 -28.57 -37.23 -17.61
N SER A 226 -28.28 -37.24 -18.92
CA SER A 226 -27.57 -36.14 -19.58
C SER A 226 -28.36 -34.84 -19.55
N ARG A 227 -29.69 -34.90 -19.72
CA ARG A 227 -30.57 -33.74 -19.60
C ARG A 227 -30.56 -33.17 -18.18
N ASN A 228 -30.64 -34.02 -17.16
CA ASN A 228 -30.57 -33.60 -15.76
C ASN A 228 -29.23 -32.91 -15.44
N TRP A 229 -28.11 -33.48 -15.89
CA TRP A 229 -26.79 -32.86 -15.71
C TRP A 229 -26.66 -31.52 -16.44
N SER A 230 -27.21 -31.40 -17.64
CA SER A 230 -27.24 -30.12 -18.36
C SER A 230 -27.95 -29.03 -17.56
N TYR A 231 -29.11 -29.32 -16.98
CA TYR A 231 -29.84 -28.36 -16.14
C TYR A 231 -29.10 -28.01 -14.84
N ILE A 232 -28.53 -29.00 -14.14
CA ILE A 232 -27.76 -28.77 -12.91
C ILE A 232 -26.57 -27.84 -13.19
N LEU A 233 -25.81 -28.12 -14.24
CA LEU A 233 -24.63 -27.36 -14.61
C LEU A 233 -24.99 -25.98 -15.18
N GLY A 234 -26.10 -25.87 -15.90
CA GLY A 234 -26.64 -24.58 -16.33
C GLY A 234 -27.06 -23.71 -15.14
N GLY A 235 -27.71 -24.29 -14.13
CA GLY A 235 -28.02 -23.62 -12.88
C GLY A 235 -26.76 -23.16 -12.13
N ALA A 236 -25.74 -24.03 -12.03
CA ALA A 236 -24.45 -23.68 -11.43
C ALA A 236 -23.78 -22.51 -12.16
N ALA A 237 -23.80 -22.50 -13.50
CA ALA A 237 -23.27 -21.40 -14.29
C ALA A 237 -23.96 -20.07 -13.96
N LEU A 238 -25.29 -20.03 -13.86
CA LEU A 238 -26.02 -18.81 -13.51
C LEU A 238 -25.65 -18.27 -12.13
N VAL A 239 -25.53 -19.17 -11.13
CA VAL A 239 -25.07 -18.80 -9.79
C VAL A 239 -23.65 -18.24 -9.86
N SER A 240 -22.77 -18.90 -10.61
CA SER A 240 -21.38 -18.46 -10.73
C SER A 240 -21.23 -17.10 -11.41
N LEU A 241 -22.02 -16.83 -12.45
CA LEU A 241 -22.09 -15.54 -13.12
C LEU A 241 -22.59 -14.45 -12.16
N GLY A 242 -23.65 -14.73 -11.40
CA GLY A 242 -24.16 -13.82 -10.38
C GLY A 242 -23.10 -13.48 -9.33
N GLY A 243 -22.37 -14.49 -8.85
CA GLY A 243 -21.23 -14.33 -7.94
C GLY A 243 -20.14 -13.43 -8.54
N ALA A 244 -19.74 -13.70 -9.79
CA ALA A 244 -18.73 -12.91 -10.49
C ALA A 244 -19.15 -11.44 -10.63
N LEU A 245 -20.39 -11.18 -11.02
CA LEU A 245 -20.92 -9.82 -11.18
C LEU A 245 -20.98 -9.07 -9.85
N VAL A 246 -21.51 -9.69 -8.78
CA VAL A 246 -21.54 -9.07 -7.45
C VAL A 246 -20.14 -8.72 -6.97
N ARG A 247 -19.16 -9.64 -7.15
CA ARG A 247 -17.77 -9.37 -6.77
C ARG A 247 -17.12 -8.31 -7.64
N TRP A 248 -17.41 -8.27 -8.93
CA TRP A 248 -16.92 -7.22 -9.84
C TRP A 248 -17.44 -5.84 -9.43
N PHE A 249 -18.76 -5.70 -9.18
CA PHE A 249 -19.36 -4.45 -8.73
C PHE A 249 -18.87 -4.00 -7.34
N ARG A 250 -18.60 -4.93 -6.42
CA ARG A 250 -18.00 -4.61 -5.12
C ARG A 250 -16.54 -4.23 -5.26
N ALA A 251 -15.75 -4.95 -6.05
CA ALA A 251 -14.33 -4.67 -6.26
C ALA A 251 -14.09 -3.28 -6.84
N ASP A 252 -14.95 -2.80 -7.73
CA ASP A 252 -14.83 -1.44 -8.29
C ASP A 252 -15.06 -0.34 -7.23
N ARG A 253 -15.85 -0.63 -6.19
CA ARG A 253 -16.15 0.32 -5.11
C ARG A 253 -15.23 0.19 -3.89
N GLU A 254 -14.98 -1.02 -3.43
CA GLU A 254 -14.37 -1.30 -2.12
C GLU A 254 -12.84 -1.49 -2.19
N ASN A 255 -12.30 -1.87 -3.35
CA ASN A 255 -10.88 -2.21 -3.51
C ASN A 255 -10.04 -1.05 -4.09
N VAL A 256 -10.50 0.19 -3.97
CA VAL A 256 -9.74 1.37 -4.40
C VAL A 256 -9.35 2.16 -3.17
N ILE A 257 -8.04 2.22 -2.90
CA ILE A 257 -7.46 3.12 -1.91
C ILE A 257 -7.26 4.46 -2.63
N ARG A 258 -7.75 5.55 -2.04
CA ARG A 258 -7.66 6.89 -2.63
C ARG A 258 -6.78 7.78 -1.76
N ALA A 259 -5.82 8.47 -2.37
CA ALA A 259 -5.08 9.55 -1.72
C ALA A 259 -5.81 10.88 -1.96
N ALA A 260 -5.93 11.70 -0.91
CA ALA A 260 -6.63 12.99 -0.99
C ALA A 260 -5.73 14.16 -1.44
N GLY A 261 -4.40 14.02 -1.35
CA GLY A 261 -3.42 15.11 -1.49
C GLY A 261 -3.16 15.65 -2.91
N GLY A 262 -4.03 15.35 -3.88
CA GLY A 262 -3.94 15.90 -5.24
C GLY A 262 -4.46 17.34 -5.38
N GLY A 263 -5.25 17.83 -4.43
CA GLY A 263 -5.70 19.22 -4.33
C GLY A 263 -5.03 19.92 -3.16
N ARG A 264 -4.62 21.19 -3.33
CA ARG A 264 -4.07 22.03 -2.25
C ARG A 264 -5.11 22.18 -1.13
N THR A 265 -4.98 21.40 -0.06
CA THR A 265 -5.61 21.75 1.22
C THR A 265 -4.70 22.78 1.89
N GLU A 266 -5.03 24.06 1.73
CA GLU A 266 -4.44 25.12 2.54
C GLU A 266 -5.00 25.02 3.96
N THR A 267 -4.23 24.44 4.88
CA THR A 267 -4.54 24.51 6.31
C THR A 267 -4.19 25.90 6.83
N LEU A 268 -5.19 26.77 6.99
CA LEU A 268 -5.05 28.07 7.65
C LEU A 268 -4.96 27.88 9.17
N PHE A 269 -3.76 28.06 9.73
CA PHE A 269 -3.58 28.21 11.17
C PHE A 269 -3.97 29.64 11.57
N TYR A 270 -4.98 29.81 12.43
CA TYR A 270 -5.12 31.06 13.19
C TYR A 270 -4.92 30.80 14.68
N MET A 271 -4.04 31.60 15.28
CA MET A 271 -3.70 31.57 16.70
C MET A 271 -4.75 32.37 17.46
N VAL A 272 -5.51 31.73 18.35
CA VAL A 272 -6.30 32.44 19.37
C VAL A 272 -5.43 32.50 20.65
N PRO A 273 -5.20 33.68 21.24
CA PRO A 273 -4.43 33.78 22.48
C PRO A 273 -5.26 33.19 23.62
N ASN A 274 -4.65 32.23 24.32
CA ASN A 274 -5.15 31.48 25.47
C ASN A 274 -6.24 30.42 25.20
N GLU A 275 -5.79 29.18 25.41
CA GLU A 275 -6.54 27.93 25.61
C GLU A 275 -7.06 27.21 24.35
N THR A 276 -6.62 25.95 24.24
CA THR A 276 -7.04 24.87 23.33
C THR A 276 -6.73 25.01 21.82
N PHE A 277 -5.99 24.03 21.30
CA PHE A 277 -5.79 23.81 19.87
C PHE A 277 -7.10 23.31 19.25
N TYR A 278 -7.68 24.08 18.33
CA TYR A 278 -8.77 23.61 17.48
C TYR A 278 -8.24 23.30 16.08
N VAL A 279 -8.35 22.04 15.66
CA VAL A 279 -8.13 21.62 14.28
C VAL A 279 -9.50 21.60 13.59
N GLY A 280 -9.76 22.60 12.75
CA GLY A 280 -10.96 22.64 11.90
C GLY A 280 -10.64 22.11 10.51
N PHE A 281 -11.33 21.05 10.09
CA PHE A 281 -11.28 20.54 8.72
C PHE A 281 -12.44 21.12 7.91
N SER A 282 -12.15 21.74 6.77
CA SER A 282 -13.17 22.03 5.76
C SER A 282 -12.86 21.22 4.51
N ILE A 283 -13.74 20.28 4.18
CA ILE A 283 -13.69 19.49 2.96
C ILE A 283 -14.75 20.08 2.01
N HIS A 284 -14.30 20.66 0.90
CA HIS A 284 -15.18 20.92 -0.24
C HIS A 284 -15.16 19.68 -1.16
N PHE A 285 -16.35 19.10 -1.33
CA PHE A 285 -16.62 17.95 -2.21
C PHE A 285 -16.53 18.31 -3.69
#